data_AF-A0A8I1GC10-F1
#
_entry.id   AF-A0A8I1GC10-F1
#
_cell.length_a   1.000
_cell.length_b   1.000
_cell.length_c   1.000
_cell.angle_alpha   90.00
_cell.angle_beta   90.00
_cell.angle_gamma   90.00
#
_symmetry.space_group_name_H-M   'P 1'
#
loop_
_entity.id
_entity.type
_entity.pdbx_description
1 polymer ?
#
loop_
_entity_poly.entity_id
_entity_poly.type
_entity_poly.pdbx_seq_one_letter_code
_entity_poly.pdbx_strand_id
1 'polypeptide(L)'
;MSVRRLDPNQPSDFEFTPENLAWAKEQIKKYPEGRHQAAVLPLLWRAQEQNDRWLPEPAIRYVGDLLGMPYIRVYEVATFYSMFNLSPVGRYHVQVCGTTPCMLRGAEDIKKVCKREIGDEREVTPEGVFSWVEVECLGACVNAPMVQINDDYYEDLTPENFEAVLSGLRRGREVKPGSQIGRQFSAPEGGPTTLLFEDDGKQEPQTERAAEEAQTLAEVQGAVEAASPVQPPEAKSGDVEKVAEESARFERPEGEPDDLTKLVDLDPDAQHALNAIGITRYGQVGRLTAEDVEWIETRYPRFKGKTAEWLAAAKALNETNTPGGVAPDAAGRETEPKDKD
;
A
#
# COMPACT_ATOMS: atom_id res chain seq x y z
N MET A 1 0.01 19.47 26.06
CA MET A 1 0.61 18.53 25.08
C MET A 1 1.04 17.29 25.83
N SER A 2 0.48 16.13 25.48
CA SER A 2 0.93 14.86 26.05
C SER A 2 2.39 14.62 25.65
N VAL A 3 3.20 14.11 26.58
CA VAL A 3 4.60 13.82 26.33
C VAL A 3 4.66 12.65 25.35
N ARG A 4 5.01 12.91 24.08
CA ARG A 4 5.21 11.85 23.07
C ARG A 4 6.57 11.20 23.32
N ARG A 5 6.57 9.87 23.44
CA ARG A 5 7.77 9.07 23.73
C ARG A 5 7.94 8.01 22.65
N LEU A 6 9.19 7.63 22.44
CA LEU A 6 9.52 6.46 21.62
C LEU A 6 9.03 5.19 22.31
N ASP A 7 8.64 4.21 21.52
CA ASP A 7 8.32 2.88 22.01
C ASP A 7 9.51 2.28 22.79
N PRO A 8 9.28 1.61 23.92
CA PRO A 8 10.36 0.90 24.60
C PRO A 8 10.91 -0.29 23.77
N ASN A 9 10.09 -0.87 22.87
CA ASN A 9 10.48 -2.01 22.05
C ASN A 9 10.91 -1.52 20.67
N GLN A 10 12.20 -1.23 20.53
CA GLN A 10 12.80 -0.77 19.28
C GLN A 10 13.39 -1.95 18.49
N PRO A 11 13.36 -1.91 17.14
CA PRO A 11 14.18 -2.82 16.33
C PRO A 11 15.67 -2.57 16.58
N SER A 12 16.52 -3.53 16.21
CA SER A 12 17.98 -3.42 16.36
C SER A 12 18.60 -2.35 15.46
N ASP A 13 18.06 -2.22 14.25
CA ASP A 13 18.61 -1.46 13.16
C ASP A 13 17.51 -1.00 12.20
N PHE A 14 17.87 -0.07 11.32
CA PHE A 14 17.05 0.37 10.21
C PHE A 14 17.96 0.85 9.09
N GLU A 15 17.66 0.43 7.87
CA GLU A 15 18.24 0.99 6.66
C GLU A 15 17.15 1.16 5.60
N PHE A 16 17.27 2.20 4.76
CA PHE A 16 16.39 2.29 3.60
C PHE A 16 16.63 1.13 2.65
N THR A 17 15.55 0.63 2.03
CA THR A 17 15.68 -0.24 0.86
C THR A 17 16.44 0.50 -0.26
N PRO A 18 17.08 -0.22 -1.20
CA PRO A 18 17.82 0.42 -2.29
C PRO A 18 16.98 1.45 -3.07
N GLU A 19 15.71 1.15 -3.29
CA GLU A 19 14.74 2.04 -3.93
C GLU A 19 14.49 3.31 -3.09
N ASN A 20 14.20 3.15 -1.79
CA ASN A 20 13.96 4.29 -0.91
C ASN A 20 15.21 5.14 -0.69
N LEU A 21 16.39 4.54 -0.71
CA LEU A 21 17.66 5.27 -0.63
C LEU A 21 17.91 6.08 -1.91
N ALA A 22 17.63 5.52 -3.08
CA ALA A 22 17.70 6.26 -4.34
C ALA A 22 16.70 7.42 -4.34
N TRP A 23 15.45 7.18 -3.94
CA TRP A 23 14.44 8.22 -3.79
C TRP A 23 14.87 9.31 -2.79
N ALA A 24 15.45 8.94 -1.65
CA ALA A 24 15.91 9.88 -0.63
C ALA A 24 17.02 10.78 -1.17
N LYS A 25 17.97 10.24 -1.95
CA LYS A 25 19.01 11.03 -2.63
C LYS A 25 18.41 12.03 -3.61
N GLU A 26 17.37 11.66 -4.35
CA GLU A 26 16.65 12.60 -5.23
C GLU A 26 15.90 13.67 -4.44
N GLN A 27 15.28 13.34 -3.30
CA GLN A 27 14.65 14.37 -2.46
C GLN A 27 15.66 15.36 -1.89
N ILE A 28 16.85 14.91 -1.50
CA ILE A 28 17.91 15.77 -0.99
C ILE A 28 18.34 16.79 -2.05
N LYS A 29 18.42 16.40 -3.33
CA LYS A 29 18.80 17.29 -4.44
C LYS A 29 17.83 18.44 -4.68
N LYS A 30 16.58 18.35 -4.21
CA LYS A 30 15.61 19.45 -4.31
C LYS A 30 15.99 20.67 -3.48
N TYR A 31 16.89 20.50 -2.52
CA TYR A 31 17.34 21.57 -1.64
C TYR A 31 18.71 22.11 -2.07
N PRO A 32 18.96 23.42 -1.93
CA PRO A 32 20.26 24.00 -2.25
C PRO A 32 21.41 23.36 -1.49
N GLU A 33 22.62 23.49 -2.04
CA GLU A 33 23.83 23.04 -1.37
C GLU A 33 23.95 23.63 0.04
N GLY A 34 24.35 22.80 1.01
CA GLY A 34 24.39 23.17 2.43
C GLY A 34 23.02 23.28 3.13
N ARG A 35 21.89 23.07 2.42
CA ARG A 35 20.52 23.09 2.98
C ARG A 35 19.80 21.74 2.91
N HIS A 36 20.54 20.66 2.65
CA HIS A 36 20.00 19.29 2.57
C HIS A 36 19.23 18.83 3.83
N GLN A 37 19.53 19.40 5.00
CA GLN A 37 18.80 19.14 6.25
C GLN A 37 17.29 19.42 6.15
N ALA A 38 16.85 20.27 5.21
CA ALA A 38 15.43 20.52 4.95
C ALA A 38 14.68 19.28 4.41
N ALA A 39 15.40 18.27 3.92
CA ALA A 39 14.84 16.99 3.50
C ALA A 39 14.43 16.08 4.68
N VAL A 40 14.66 16.48 5.93
CA VAL A 40 14.39 15.64 7.11
C VAL A 40 12.93 15.19 7.21
N LEU A 41 11.95 16.08 6.97
CA LEU A 41 10.53 15.72 7.02
C LEU A 41 10.15 14.61 6.02
N PRO A 42 10.40 14.77 4.69
CA PRO A 42 10.04 13.73 3.73
C PRO A 42 10.82 12.43 3.92
N LEU A 43 12.07 12.48 4.39
CA LEU A 43 12.86 11.28 4.68
C LEU A 43 12.33 10.52 5.90
N LEU A 44 11.98 11.22 6.99
CA LEU A 44 11.34 10.57 8.14
C LEU A 44 9.97 9.99 7.76
N TRP A 45 9.21 10.67 6.90
CA TRP A 45 7.93 10.16 6.40
C TRP A 45 8.12 8.86 5.61
N ARG A 46 9.11 8.84 4.70
CA ARG A 46 9.44 7.63 3.94
C ARG A 46 9.95 6.50 4.82
N ALA A 47 10.73 6.81 5.86
CA ALA A 47 11.21 5.82 6.81
C ALA A 47 10.05 5.19 7.60
N GLN A 48 9.10 6.03 8.02
CA GLN A 48 7.86 5.58 8.63
C GLN A 48 7.04 4.68 7.68
N GLU A 49 6.89 5.08 6.42
CA GLU A 49 6.16 4.30 5.42
C GLU A 49 6.80 2.92 5.19
N GLN A 50 8.13 2.87 5.08
CA GLN A 50 8.87 1.62 4.93
C GLN A 50 8.73 0.70 6.15
N ASN A 51 8.65 1.28 7.34
CA ASN A 51 8.63 0.54 8.59
C ASN A 51 7.20 0.40 9.14
N ASP A 52 6.30 -0.08 8.30
CA ASP A 52 4.90 -0.40 8.67
C ASP A 52 4.18 0.76 9.39
N ARG A 53 4.35 1.98 8.86
CA ARG A 53 3.68 3.21 9.30
C ARG A 53 4.06 3.68 10.71
N TRP A 54 5.19 3.24 11.27
CA TRP A 54 5.77 3.84 12.47
C TRP A 54 7.27 4.13 12.34
N LEU A 55 7.76 5.07 13.14
CA LEU A 55 9.09 5.65 13.05
C LEU A 55 9.95 5.24 14.27
N PRO A 56 10.79 4.20 14.14
CA PRO A 56 11.61 3.70 15.22
C PRO A 56 12.87 4.57 15.42
N GLU A 57 13.47 4.48 16.59
CA GLU A 57 14.66 5.24 16.97
C GLU A 57 15.87 5.01 16.03
N PRO A 58 16.18 3.76 15.59
CA PRO A 58 17.20 3.54 14.58
C PRO A 58 16.93 4.26 13.27
N ALA A 59 15.68 4.36 12.82
CA ALA A 59 15.32 5.07 11.59
C ALA A 59 15.56 6.58 11.71
N ILE A 60 15.23 7.17 12.87
CA ILE A 60 15.49 8.58 13.18
C ILE A 60 17.00 8.86 13.09
N ARG A 61 17.82 8.00 13.69
CA ARG A 61 19.28 8.14 13.65
C ARG A 61 19.85 7.94 12.26
N TYR A 62 19.37 6.94 11.53
CA TYR A 62 19.76 6.69 10.14
C TYR A 62 19.54 7.92 9.25
N VAL A 63 18.36 8.56 9.36
CA VAL A 63 18.08 9.81 8.62
C VAL A 63 19.00 10.95 9.08
N GLY A 64 19.32 11.02 10.37
CA GLY A 64 20.30 11.96 10.91
C GLY A 64 21.69 11.78 10.29
N ASP A 65 22.19 10.53 10.23
CA ASP A 65 23.47 10.20 9.60
C ASP A 65 23.47 10.54 8.10
N LEU A 66 22.39 10.18 7.39
CA LEU A 66 22.24 10.44 5.96
C LEU A 66 22.28 11.94 5.63
N LEU A 67 21.74 12.78 6.51
CA LEU A 67 21.68 14.24 6.35
C LEU A 67 22.80 14.98 7.10
N GLY A 68 23.75 14.28 7.73
CA GLY A 68 24.79 14.92 8.55
C GLY A 68 24.22 15.81 9.67
N MET A 69 23.07 15.44 10.23
CA MET A 69 22.37 16.19 11.27
C MET A 69 22.67 15.61 12.67
N PRO A 70 22.85 16.45 13.70
CA PRO A 70 22.85 15.98 15.08
C PRO A 70 21.53 15.29 15.41
N TYR A 71 21.58 14.08 15.98
CA TYR A 71 20.37 13.28 16.25
C TYR A 71 19.31 14.02 17.04
N ILE A 72 19.70 14.86 18.01
CA ILE A 72 18.77 15.67 18.80
C ILE A 72 17.84 16.53 17.93
N ARG A 73 18.32 17.06 16.80
CA ARG A 73 17.49 17.84 15.87
C ARG A 73 16.46 16.97 15.15
N VAL A 74 16.83 15.73 14.84
CA VAL A 74 15.92 14.78 14.20
C VAL A 74 14.87 14.27 15.21
N TYR A 75 15.27 14.02 16.46
CA TYR A 75 14.33 13.71 17.55
C TYR A 75 13.35 14.88 17.82
N GLU A 76 13.83 16.12 17.82
CA GLU A 76 12.98 17.31 17.96
C GLU A 76 11.90 17.31 16.86
N VAL A 77 12.27 17.07 15.61
CA VAL A 77 11.33 16.98 14.48
C VAL A 77 10.34 15.81 14.66
N ALA A 78 10.84 14.60 14.93
CA ALA A 78 10.02 13.40 15.06
C ALA A 78 8.99 13.51 16.21
N THR A 79 9.38 14.15 17.32
CA THR A 79 8.48 14.33 18.47
C THR A 79 7.54 15.52 18.32
N PHE A 80 7.94 16.55 17.58
CA PHE A 80 7.14 17.76 17.36
C PHE A 80 5.94 17.51 16.42
N TYR A 81 6.16 16.86 15.27
CA TYR A 81 5.08 16.64 14.29
C TYR A 81 4.24 15.42 14.66
N SER A 82 2.94 15.63 14.87
CA SER A 82 1.97 14.58 15.25
C SER A 82 1.88 13.42 14.25
N MET A 83 2.17 13.70 12.97
CA MET A 83 2.18 12.74 11.86
C MET A 83 3.16 11.58 12.03
N PHE A 84 4.24 11.77 12.81
CA PHE A 84 5.24 10.73 13.02
C PHE A 84 4.83 9.81 14.17
N ASN A 85 4.49 8.56 13.89
CA ASN A 85 4.09 7.57 14.88
C ASN A 85 5.33 7.01 15.59
N LEU A 86 5.47 7.30 16.89
CA LEU A 86 6.65 6.90 17.68
C LEU A 86 6.51 5.51 18.33
N SER A 87 5.38 4.84 18.08
CA SER A 87 5.06 3.48 18.48
C SER A 87 4.37 2.75 17.33
N PRO A 88 4.42 1.41 17.28
CA PRO A 88 3.75 0.63 16.26
C PRO A 88 2.26 0.97 16.16
N VAL A 89 1.76 1.06 14.93
CA VAL A 89 0.35 1.28 14.61
C VAL A 89 -0.18 0.07 13.82
N GLY A 90 -1.51 -0.07 13.75
CA GLY A 90 -2.10 -1.10 12.90
C GLY A 90 -1.86 -0.81 11.41
N ARG A 91 -2.04 -1.82 10.57
CA ARG A 91 -1.96 -1.69 9.09
C ARG A 91 -2.80 -0.52 8.56
N TYR A 92 -3.95 -0.28 9.19
CA TYR A 92 -4.81 0.88 8.96
C TYR A 92 -4.83 1.75 10.21
N HIS A 93 -4.15 2.90 10.14
CA HIS A 93 -4.14 3.88 11.21
C HIS A 93 -5.27 4.90 11.00
N VAL A 94 -6.29 4.81 11.84
CA VAL A 94 -7.52 5.62 11.77
C VAL A 94 -7.38 6.89 12.60
N GLN A 95 -7.36 8.04 11.94
CA GLN A 95 -7.24 9.36 12.55
C GLN A 95 -8.58 10.08 12.48
N VAL A 96 -9.25 10.22 13.62
CA VAL A 96 -10.60 10.81 13.70
C VAL A 96 -10.51 12.29 14.01
N CYS A 97 -11.07 13.15 13.16
CA CYS A 97 -11.11 14.59 13.42
C CYS A 97 -12.05 14.90 14.59
N GLY A 98 -11.50 15.42 15.69
CA GLY A 98 -12.24 15.78 16.91
C GLY A 98 -12.65 17.26 17.01
N THR A 99 -12.25 18.10 16.07
CA THR A 99 -12.45 19.56 16.17
C THR A 99 -13.90 20.01 15.99
N THR A 100 -14.21 21.24 16.39
CA THR A 100 -15.56 21.80 16.49
C THR A 100 -16.48 21.51 15.29
N PRO A 101 -16.08 21.70 14.01
CA PRO A 101 -16.98 21.41 12.89
C PRO A 101 -17.38 19.93 12.80
N CYS A 102 -16.44 19.01 13.05
CA CYS A 102 -16.70 17.57 13.08
C CYS A 102 -17.48 17.19 14.35
N MET A 103 -17.15 17.76 15.51
CA MET A 103 -17.90 17.58 16.75
C MET A 103 -19.38 17.97 16.59
N LEU A 104 -19.66 19.13 15.99
CA LEU A 104 -21.03 19.61 15.71
C LEU A 104 -21.80 18.68 14.75
N ARG A 105 -21.08 17.93 13.92
CA ARG A 105 -21.62 16.99 12.92
C ARG A 105 -21.63 15.53 13.40
N GLY A 106 -21.36 15.28 14.67
CA GLY A 106 -21.47 13.94 15.26
C GLY A 106 -20.17 13.12 15.29
N ALA A 107 -19.00 13.74 15.23
CA ALA A 107 -17.73 13.02 15.34
C ALA A 107 -17.56 12.21 16.64
N GLU A 108 -18.25 12.59 17.73
CA GLU A 108 -18.28 11.79 18.96
C GLU A 108 -18.91 10.40 18.74
N ASP A 109 -19.87 10.27 17.84
CA ASP A 109 -20.44 8.97 17.50
C ASP A 109 -19.49 8.13 16.64
N ILE A 110 -18.69 8.77 15.78
CA ILE A 110 -17.60 8.13 15.04
C ILE A 110 -16.52 7.61 15.99
N LYS A 111 -16.12 8.39 17.01
CA LYS A 111 -15.19 7.94 18.05
C LYS A 111 -15.72 6.73 18.83
N LYS A 112 -17.03 6.67 19.12
CA LYS A 112 -17.65 5.49 19.77
C LYS A 112 -17.58 4.24 18.89
N VAL A 113 -17.73 4.37 17.57
CA VAL A 113 -17.51 3.26 16.63
C VAL A 113 -16.07 2.78 16.70
N CYS A 114 -15.08 3.69 16.62
CA CYS A 114 -13.68 3.32 16.80
C CYS A 114 -13.43 2.56 18.10
N LYS A 115 -13.97 3.07 19.22
CA LYS A 115 -13.82 2.42 20.52
C LYS A 115 -14.39 1.01 20.56
N ARG A 116 -15.52 0.78 19.90
CA ARG A 116 -16.20 -0.52 19.87
C ARG A 116 -15.53 -1.52 18.92
N GLU A 117 -15.10 -1.06 17.75
CA GLU A 117 -14.57 -1.93 16.68
C GLU A 117 -13.05 -2.17 16.77
N ILE A 118 -12.30 -1.25 17.39
CA ILE A 118 -10.83 -1.23 17.41
C ILE A 118 -10.29 -1.41 18.85
N GLY A 119 -10.83 -0.68 19.82
CA GLY A 119 -10.36 -0.71 21.22
C GLY A 119 -10.12 0.68 21.79
N ASP A 120 -9.31 0.81 22.85
CA ASP A 120 -8.98 2.14 23.39
C ASP A 120 -8.05 2.93 22.43
N GLU A 121 -8.04 4.24 22.59
CA GLU A 121 -7.24 5.14 21.76
C GLU A 121 -5.73 4.80 21.86
N ARG A 122 -5.03 4.80 20.71
CA ARG A 122 -3.61 4.43 20.54
C ARG A 122 -3.28 2.98 20.86
N GLU A 123 -4.27 2.11 20.97
CA GLU A 123 -4.06 0.67 20.98
C GLU A 123 -4.15 0.10 19.55
N VAL A 124 -3.44 -1.00 19.33
CA VAL A 124 -3.52 -1.78 18.10
C VAL A 124 -4.37 -3.01 18.37
N THR A 125 -5.31 -3.31 17.46
CA THR A 125 -6.09 -4.55 17.52
C THR A 125 -5.17 -5.79 17.63
N PRO A 126 -5.57 -6.87 18.33
CA PRO A 126 -4.75 -8.08 18.48
C PRO A 126 -4.25 -8.68 17.17
N GLU A 127 -5.04 -8.55 16.10
CA GLU A 127 -4.71 -9.00 14.75
C GLU A 127 -3.76 -8.06 13.98
N GLY A 128 -3.40 -6.90 14.54
CA GLY A 128 -2.52 -5.92 13.92
C GLY A 128 -3.16 -5.08 12.79
N VAL A 129 -4.48 -5.15 12.61
CA VAL A 129 -5.16 -4.56 11.44
C VAL A 129 -5.46 -3.07 11.65
N PHE A 130 -6.04 -2.70 12.79
CA PHE A 130 -6.44 -1.32 13.08
C PHE A 130 -5.74 -0.76 14.30
N SER A 131 -5.50 0.55 14.26
CA SER A 131 -5.34 1.39 15.45
C SER A 131 -6.08 2.70 15.21
N TRP A 132 -6.41 3.43 16.28
CA TRP A 132 -7.05 4.73 16.11
C TRP A 132 -6.55 5.79 17.07
N VAL A 133 -6.66 7.04 16.65
CA VAL A 133 -6.30 8.21 17.45
C VAL A 133 -7.22 9.38 17.13
N GLU A 134 -7.54 10.19 18.14
CA GLU A 134 -8.17 11.48 17.91
C GLU A 134 -7.12 12.47 17.41
N VAL A 135 -7.45 13.17 16.33
CA VAL A 135 -6.62 14.23 15.75
C VAL A 135 -7.38 15.54 15.66
N GLU A 136 -6.61 16.60 15.44
CA GLU A 136 -7.13 17.94 15.21
C GLU A 136 -7.73 18.07 13.79
N CYS A 137 -7.91 19.30 13.32
CA CYS A 137 -8.53 19.59 12.02
C CYS A 137 -7.72 18.99 10.86
N LEU A 138 -8.38 18.13 10.07
CA LEU A 138 -7.83 17.53 8.85
C LEU A 138 -8.19 18.33 7.57
N GLY A 139 -8.86 19.48 7.69
CA GLY A 139 -9.12 20.37 6.56
C GLY A 139 -10.31 20.00 5.66
N ALA A 140 -11.07 18.95 5.97
CA ALA A 140 -12.26 18.51 5.21
C ALA A 140 -13.58 18.94 5.89
N CYS A 141 -13.65 20.18 6.38
CA CYS A 141 -14.74 20.65 7.26
C CYS A 141 -16.13 20.62 6.62
N VAL A 142 -16.24 20.90 5.31
CA VAL A 142 -17.53 20.86 4.60
C VAL A 142 -18.04 19.43 4.42
N ASN A 143 -17.15 18.44 4.54
CA ASN A 143 -17.40 16.99 4.50
C ASN A 143 -17.44 16.34 5.88
N ALA A 144 -17.71 17.13 6.92
CA ALA A 144 -17.80 16.62 8.28
C ALA A 144 -19.04 15.74 8.51
N PRO A 145 -18.92 14.65 9.33
CA PRO A 145 -17.71 14.21 10.02
C PRO A 145 -16.82 13.33 9.12
N MET A 146 -15.52 13.29 9.41
CA MET A 146 -14.54 12.59 8.57
C MET A 146 -13.42 11.93 9.39
N VAL A 147 -12.78 10.94 8.78
CA VAL A 147 -11.55 10.32 9.28
C VAL A 147 -10.51 10.28 8.16
N GLN A 148 -9.24 10.26 8.53
CA GLN A 148 -8.15 9.86 7.64
C GLN A 148 -7.73 8.44 8.01
N ILE A 149 -7.64 7.54 7.03
CA ILE A 149 -7.10 6.20 7.23
C ILE A 149 -5.85 6.09 6.37
N ASN A 150 -4.69 5.98 7.02
CA ASN A 150 -3.39 6.11 6.36
C ASN A 150 -3.31 7.43 5.57
N ASP A 151 -3.34 7.36 4.24
CA ASP A 151 -3.17 8.53 3.36
C ASP A 151 -4.53 9.09 2.87
N ASP A 152 -5.62 8.32 2.99
CA ASP A 152 -6.90 8.61 2.36
C ASP A 152 -7.92 9.20 3.32
N TYR A 153 -8.74 10.13 2.82
CA TYR A 153 -9.86 10.72 3.55
C TYR A 153 -11.13 9.91 3.31
N TYR A 154 -11.90 9.68 4.37
CA TYR A 154 -13.23 9.11 4.34
C TYR A 154 -14.15 10.09 5.04
N GLU A 155 -15.13 10.60 4.30
CA GLU A 155 -15.85 11.82 4.68
C GLU A 155 -17.36 11.63 4.62
N ASP A 156 -18.12 12.58 5.16
CA ASP A 156 -19.58 12.52 5.30
C ASP A 156 -20.04 11.24 6.02
N LEU A 157 -19.35 10.92 7.12
CA LEU A 157 -19.52 9.66 7.83
C LEU A 157 -20.76 9.65 8.71
N THR A 158 -21.39 8.49 8.80
CA THR A 158 -22.34 8.11 9.85
C THR A 158 -21.77 6.88 10.56
N PRO A 159 -22.25 6.54 11.77
CA PRO A 159 -21.82 5.31 12.42
C PRO A 159 -21.94 4.07 11.52
N GLU A 160 -23.04 3.97 10.77
CA GLU A 160 -23.35 2.81 9.93
C GLU A 160 -22.44 2.72 8.70
N ASN A 161 -22.22 3.84 7.99
CA ASN A 161 -21.35 3.80 6.82
C ASN A 161 -19.88 3.63 7.24
N PHE A 162 -19.49 4.17 8.40
CA PHE A 162 -18.13 4.04 8.91
C PHE A 162 -17.82 2.61 9.38
N GLU A 163 -18.78 1.93 10.03
CA GLU A 163 -18.68 0.49 10.30
C GLU A 163 -18.51 -0.31 9.00
N ALA A 164 -19.22 0.06 7.93
CA ALA A 164 -19.06 -0.58 6.63
C ALA A 164 -17.67 -0.34 6.02
N VAL A 165 -17.11 0.88 6.16
CA VAL A 165 -15.72 1.20 5.78
C VAL A 165 -14.73 0.31 6.53
N LEU A 166 -14.81 0.26 7.87
CA LEU A 166 -13.92 -0.57 8.69
C LEU A 166 -14.04 -2.06 8.35
N SER A 167 -15.27 -2.56 8.14
CA SER A 167 -15.52 -3.94 7.72
C SER A 167 -14.97 -4.24 6.32
N GLY A 168 -15.07 -3.27 5.40
CA GLY A 168 -14.48 -3.34 4.06
C GLY A 168 -12.97 -3.52 4.12
N LEU A 169 -12.29 -2.61 4.81
CA LEU A 169 -10.84 -2.60 4.99
C LEU A 169 -10.32 -3.86 5.70
N ARG A 170 -11.03 -4.33 6.73
CA ARG A 170 -10.69 -5.58 7.44
C ARG A 170 -10.66 -6.79 6.52
N ARG A 171 -11.56 -6.82 5.53
CA ARG A 171 -11.67 -7.88 4.53
C ARG A 171 -10.79 -7.65 3.29
N GLY A 172 -9.94 -6.61 3.31
CA GLY A 172 -9.09 -6.26 2.16
C GLY A 172 -9.88 -5.77 0.95
N ARG A 173 -11.14 -5.35 1.11
CA ARG A 173 -11.91 -4.76 0.03
C ARG A 173 -11.48 -3.31 -0.18
N GLU A 174 -11.38 -2.91 -1.44
CA GLU A 174 -11.17 -1.52 -1.79
C GLU A 174 -12.39 -0.70 -1.37
N VAL A 175 -12.15 0.33 -0.56
CA VAL A 175 -13.17 1.30 -0.14
C VAL A 175 -12.81 2.63 -0.78
N LYS A 176 -13.75 3.22 -1.50
CA LYS A 176 -13.50 4.46 -2.24
C LYS A 176 -13.24 5.63 -1.27
N PRO A 177 -12.09 6.33 -1.38
CA PRO A 177 -11.84 7.56 -0.65
C PRO A 177 -12.80 8.71 -1.04
N GLY A 178 -12.96 9.66 -0.11
CA GLY A 178 -13.81 10.84 -0.23
C GLY A 178 -15.17 10.68 0.46
N SER A 179 -16.16 11.40 -0.04
CA SER A 179 -17.53 11.39 0.49
C SER A 179 -18.21 10.02 0.40
N GLN A 180 -18.70 9.52 1.53
CA GLN A 180 -19.42 8.24 1.61
C GLN A 180 -20.92 8.36 1.28
N ILE A 181 -21.42 9.56 0.98
CA ILE A 181 -22.82 9.81 0.58
C ILE A 181 -22.99 10.07 -0.93
N GLY A 182 -21.91 9.96 -1.71
CA GLY A 182 -21.96 10.03 -3.17
C GLY A 182 -22.06 11.43 -3.77
N ARG A 183 -21.85 12.49 -2.97
CA ARG A 183 -21.73 13.85 -3.52
C ARG A 183 -20.37 14.07 -4.19
N GLN A 184 -20.32 15.02 -5.12
CA GLN A 184 -19.11 15.35 -5.86
C GLN A 184 -18.15 16.13 -4.97
N PHE A 185 -17.12 15.47 -4.42
CA PHE A 185 -16.11 16.09 -3.55
C PHE A 185 -16.76 16.93 -2.42
N SER A 186 -16.65 18.25 -2.49
CA SER A 186 -17.19 19.23 -1.54
C SER A 186 -18.44 19.97 -2.05
N ALA A 187 -19.05 19.52 -3.14
CA ALA A 187 -20.28 20.12 -3.67
C ALA A 187 -21.44 20.01 -2.66
N PRO A 188 -22.44 20.89 -2.73
CA PRO A 188 -23.66 20.74 -1.94
C PRO A 188 -24.30 19.36 -2.11
N GLU A 189 -24.94 18.87 -1.05
CA GLU A 189 -25.77 17.68 -1.14
C GLU A 189 -26.90 17.90 -2.15
N GLY A 190 -27.09 16.95 -3.07
CA GLY A 190 -28.01 17.08 -4.20
C GLY A 190 -27.39 17.67 -5.48
N GLY A 191 -26.11 18.05 -5.45
CA GLY A 191 -25.33 18.44 -6.63
C GLY A 191 -24.79 19.88 -6.55
N PRO A 192 -23.87 20.24 -7.48
CA PRO A 192 -23.34 21.59 -7.55
C PRO A 192 -24.47 22.60 -7.80
N THR A 193 -24.46 23.72 -7.08
CA THR A 193 -25.37 24.87 -7.30
C THR A 193 -24.68 26.03 -8.02
N THR A 194 -23.36 25.94 -8.15
CA THR A 194 -22.46 26.85 -8.86
C THR A 194 -21.52 26.01 -9.72
N LEU A 195 -20.70 26.64 -10.59
CA LEU A 195 -19.85 25.92 -11.55
C LEU A 195 -20.65 24.97 -12.46
N LEU A 196 -21.85 25.40 -12.85
CA LEU A 196 -22.79 24.65 -13.71
C LEU A 196 -22.49 24.79 -15.20
N PHE A 197 -21.58 25.68 -15.56
CA PHE A 197 -21.18 25.94 -16.92
C PHE A 197 -20.07 24.97 -17.32
N GLU A 198 -20.06 24.58 -18.59
CA GLU A 198 -18.90 23.94 -19.18
C GLU A 198 -17.77 24.98 -19.22
N ASP A 199 -16.57 24.58 -18.79
CA ASP A 199 -15.39 25.43 -18.99
C ASP A 199 -15.03 25.39 -20.47
N ASP A 200 -15.39 26.43 -21.21
CA ASP A 200 -15.03 26.60 -22.62
C ASP A 200 -13.51 26.69 -22.85
N GLY A 201 -12.69 26.64 -21.79
CA GLY A 201 -11.23 26.78 -21.85
C GLY A 201 -10.77 28.18 -22.31
N LYS A 202 -11.70 29.15 -22.35
CA LYS A 202 -11.47 30.53 -22.81
C LYS A 202 -11.18 31.51 -21.69
N GLN A 203 -10.92 31.02 -20.47
CA GLN A 203 -10.22 31.87 -19.51
C GLN A 203 -8.83 32.11 -20.08
N GLU A 204 -8.51 33.37 -20.42
CA GLU A 204 -7.13 33.75 -20.68
C GLU A 204 -6.29 33.16 -19.55
N PRO A 205 -5.30 32.31 -19.86
CA PRO A 205 -4.40 31.88 -18.81
C PRO A 205 -3.83 33.16 -18.21
N GLN A 206 -3.50 33.14 -16.92
CA GLN A 206 -2.59 34.14 -16.35
C GLN A 206 -1.21 33.90 -17.00
N THR A 207 -1.11 34.20 -18.29
CA THR A 207 -0.07 33.81 -19.23
C THR A 207 1.22 34.53 -18.93
N GLU A 208 1.21 35.65 -18.22
CA GLU A 208 2.45 36.30 -17.83
C GLU A 208 3.19 35.51 -16.73
N ARG A 209 2.49 35.04 -15.68
CA ARG A 209 3.10 34.18 -14.64
C ARG A 209 3.33 32.75 -15.12
N ALA A 210 2.38 32.19 -15.87
CA ALA A 210 2.52 30.85 -16.40
C ALA A 210 3.57 30.77 -17.52
N ALA A 211 3.80 31.83 -18.30
CA ALA A 211 4.90 31.86 -19.27
C ALA A 211 6.27 32.09 -18.62
N GLU A 212 6.37 32.87 -17.53
CA GLU A 212 7.61 32.94 -16.72
C GLU A 212 7.94 31.58 -16.08
N GLU A 213 6.94 30.91 -15.51
CA GLU A 213 7.07 29.57 -14.94
C GLU A 213 7.35 28.50 -16.02
N ALA A 214 6.74 28.61 -17.20
CA ALA A 214 7.00 27.70 -18.33
C ALA A 214 8.35 27.97 -19.02
N GLN A 215 8.82 29.22 -19.07
CA GLN A 215 10.16 29.55 -19.60
C GLN A 215 11.24 29.04 -18.65
N THR A 216 11.06 29.21 -17.34
CA THR A 216 11.99 28.64 -16.34
C THR A 216 11.97 27.11 -16.38
N LEU A 217 10.81 26.47 -16.54
CA LEU A 217 10.72 25.01 -16.76
C LEU A 217 11.35 24.55 -18.09
N ALA A 218 11.18 25.31 -19.17
CA ALA A 218 11.76 24.98 -20.48
C ALA A 218 13.27 25.21 -20.53
N GLU A 219 13.82 26.21 -19.82
CA GLU A 219 15.26 26.41 -19.66
C GLU A 219 15.88 25.30 -18.81
N VAL A 220 15.19 24.86 -17.76
CA VAL A 220 15.60 23.71 -16.96
C VAL A 220 15.58 22.44 -17.82
N GLN A 221 14.51 22.19 -18.60
CA GLN A 221 14.37 21.04 -19.49
C GLN A 221 15.37 21.05 -20.65
N GLY A 222 15.62 22.20 -21.27
CA GLY A 222 16.63 22.35 -22.32
C GLY A 222 18.05 22.11 -21.82
N ALA A 223 18.33 22.41 -20.55
CA ALA A 223 19.60 22.04 -19.91
C ALA A 223 19.72 20.53 -19.63
N VAL A 224 18.59 19.82 -19.41
CA VAL A 224 18.58 18.35 -19.29
C VAL A 224 18.71 17.68 -20.66
N GLU A 225 18.14 18.25 -21.73
CA GLU A 225 18.21 17.70 -23.09
C GLU A 225 19.52 18.03 -23.83
N ALA A 226 20.18 19.15 -23.50
CA ALA A 226 21.50 19.50 -24.05
C ALA A 226 22.63 18.62 -23.48
N ALA A 227 22.38 17.84 -22.42
CA ALA A 227 23.22 16.71 -22.05
C ALA A 227 22.93 15.54 -23.01
N SER A 228 23.70 15.46 -24.09
CA SER A 228 23.55 14.42 -25.12
C SER A 228 23.67 12.98 -24.58
N PRO A 229 23.07 12.01 -25.27
CA PRO A 229 22.54 10.77 -24.69
C PRO A 229 23.63 9.74 -24.39
N VAL A 230 23.59 9.17 -23.18
CA VAL A 230 24.31 7.93 -22.90
C VAL A 230 23.52 6.79 -23.52
N GLN A 231 24.11 6.14 -24.53
CA GLN A 231 23.60 4.91 -25.12
C GLN A 231 23.37 3.85 -24.03
N PRO A 232 22.30 3.03 -24.11
CA PRO A 232 22.14 1.89 -23.21
C PRO A 232 23.38 1.00 -23.34
N PRO A 233 24.02 0.56 -22.25
CA PRO A 233 25.01 -0.49 -22.37
C PRO A 233 24.28 -1.73 -22.90
N GLU A 234 24.75 -2.25 -24.04
CA GLU A 234 24.36 -3.56 -24.54
C GLU A 234 24.54 -4.57 -23.40
N ALA A 235 23.43 -5.11 -22.92
CA ALA A 235 23.43 -6.19 -21.96
C ALA A 235 24.13 -7.39 -22.62
N LYS A 236 25.33 -7.72 -22.13
CA LYS A 236 25.90 -9.04 -22.38
C LYS A 236 24.91 -10.05 -21.83
N SER A 237 24.48 -10.96 -22.68
CA SER A 237 23.46 -11.99 -22.48
C SER A 237 23.86 -13.07 -21.46
N GLY A 238 24.61 -12.74 -20.41
CA GLY A 238 25.11 -13.69 -19.42
C GLY A 238 24.68 -13.43 -17.97
N ASP A 239 24.22 -12.22 -17.64
CA ASP A 239 23.92 -11.85 -16.24
C ASP A 239 22.42 -11.89 -15.89
N VAL A 240 21.52 -12.00 -16.88
CA VAL A 240 20.06 -12.15 -16.66
C VAL A 240 19.70 -13.61 -16.34
N GLU A 241 20.47 -14.59 -16.83
CA GLU A 241 20.25 -16.01 -16.48
C GLU A 241 20.60 -16.31 -15.02
N LYS A 242 21.62 -15.65 -14.45
CA LYS A 242 22.10 -15.95 -13.09
C LYS A 242 21.18 -15.52 -11.95
N VAL A 243 20.38 -14.47 -12.12
CA VAL A 243 19.49 -13.97 -11.05
C VAL A 243 18.16 -14.74 -11.01
N ALA A 244 17.73 -15.29 -12.15
CA ALA A 244 16.57 -16.18 -12.21
C ALA A 244 16.88 -17.59 -11.64
N GLU A 245 18.11 -18.08 -11.83
CA GLU A 245 18.54 -19.39 -11.32
C GLU A 245 18.67 -19.44 -9.79
N GLU A 246 18.96 -18.32 -9.10
CA GLU A 246 19.14 -18.32 -7.63
C GLU A 246 17.81 -18.26 -6.82
N SER A 247 16.66 -18.13 -7.47
CA SER A 247 15.34 -18.04 -6.81
C SER A 247 14.31 -19.10 -7.22
N ALA A 248 14.55 -19.85 -8.31
CA ALA A 248 13.67 -20.92 -8.76
C ALA A 248 13.94 -22.24 -8.02
N ARG A 249 13.16 -22.53 -6.97
CA ARG A 249 13.19 -23.85 -6.31
C ARG A 249 12.41 -24.91 -7.09
N PHE A 250 11.39 -24.50 -7.84
CA PHE A 250 10.50 -25.40 -8.59
C PHE A 250 10.76 -25.32 -10.09
N GLU A 251 10.80 -26.46 -10.77
CA GLU A 251 10.91 -26.51 -12.24
C GLU A 251 9.67 -25.89 -12.89
N ARG A 252 9.87 -24.86 -13.72
CA ARG A 252 8.80 -24.19 -14.44
C ARG A 252 8.37 -25.05 -15.65
N PRO A 253 7.12 -25.54 -15.73
CA PRO A 253 6.65 -26.35 -16.85
C PRO A 253 6.50 -25.53 -18.13
N GLU A 254 6.68 -26.16 -19.30
CA GLU A 254 6.42 -25.52 -20.60
C GLU A 254 4.92 -25.27 -20.84
N GLY A 255 4.56 -24.06 -21.29
CA GLY A 255 3.19 -23.63 -21.62
C GLY A 255 2.76 -22.31 -20.94
N GLU A 256 1.58 -21.80 -21.30
CA GLU A 256 1.03 -20.57 -20.70
C GLU A 256 0.73 -20.76 -19.19
N PRO A 257 1.14 -19.85 -18.30
CA PRO A 257 0.85 -19.95 -16.86
C PRO A 257 -0.64 -20.02 -16.54
N ASP A 258 -1.00 -20.80 -15.52
CA ASP A 258 -2.37 -20.80 -14.98
C ASP A 258 -2.61 -19.53 -14.15
N ASP A 259 -3.87 -19.10 -14.08
CA ASP A 259 -4.30 -17.99 -13.23
C ASP A 259 -4.45 -18.46 -11.77
N LEU A 260 -3.34 -18.50 -11.04
CA LEU A 260 -3.30 -18.94 -9.65
C LEU A 260 -4.20 -18.13 -8.71
N THR A 261 -4.65 -16.93 -9.08
CA THR A 261 -5.64 -16.15 -8.30
C THR A 261 -6.98 -16.86 -8.11
N LYS A 262 -7.25 -17.93 -8.87
CA LYS A 262 -8.41 -18.80 -8.66
C LYS A 262 -8.27 -19.75 -7.47
N LEU A 263 -7.10 -19.84 -6.85
CA LEU A 263 -6.91 -20.52 -5.58
C LEU A 263 -7.42 -19.64 -4.43
N VAL A 264 -7.95 -20.27 -3.39
CA VAL A 264 -8.53 -19.57 -2.23
C VAL A 264 -7.49 -18.65 -1.58
N ASP A 265 -7.88 -17.41 -1.32
CA ASP A 265 -7.08 -16.37 -0.66
C ASP A 265 -5.74 -16.05 -1.34
N LEU A 266 -5.66 -16.22 -2.66
CA LEU A 266 -4.47 -15.92 -3.47
C LEU A 266 -4.68 -14.65 -4.31
N ASP A 267 -4.07 -13.55 -3.89
CA ASP A 267 -4.12 -12.26 -4.61
C ASP A 267 -3.08 -12.19 -5.77
N PRO A 268 -3.17 -11.20 -6.68
CA PRO A 268 -2.22 -11.08 -7.80
C PRO A 268 -0.74 -11.00 -7.37
N ASP A 269 -0.46 -10.40 -6.21
CA ASP A 269 0.90 -10.30 -5.66
C ASP A 269 1.40 -11.65 -5.12
N ALA A 270 0.50 -12.47 -4.58
CA ALA A 270 0.74 -13.85 -4.21
C ALA A 270 1.11 -14.68 -5.43
N GLN A 271 0.33 -14.56 -6.51
CA GLN A 271 0.62 -15.21 -7.78
C GLN A 271 1.96 -14.79 -8.35
N HIS A 272 2.31 -13.50 -8.31
CA HIS A 272 3.61 -13.03 -8.79
C HIS A 272 4.79 -13.66 -8.05
N ALA A 273 4.74 -13.82 -6.72
CA ALA A 273 5.87 -14.48 -6.05
C ALA A 273 5.86 -16.00 -6.21
N LEU A 274 4.71 -16.65 -6.37
CA LEU A 274 4.67 -18.07 -6.74
C LEU A 274 5.29 -18.30 -8.12
N ASN A 275 4.97 -17.42 -9.07
CA ASN A 275 5.58 -17.43 -10.39
C ASN A 275 7.09 -17.19 -10.32
N ALA A 276 7.55 -16.32 -9.42
CA ALA A 276 8.97 -16.04 -9.21
C ALA A 276 9.76 -17.24 -8.65
N ILE A 277 9.14 -18.10 -7.85
CA ILE A 277 9.77 -19.34 -7.33
C ILE A 277 9.59 -20.55 -8.26
N GLY A 278 8.95 -20.37 -9.41
CA GLY A 278 8.76 -21.40 -10.44
C GLY A 278 7.42 -22.14 -10.38
N ILE A 279 6.51 -21.76 -9.49
CA ILE A 279 5.15 -22.31 -9.41
C ILE A 279 4.23 -21.48 -10.30
N THR A 280 3.87 -22.01 -11.45
CA THR A 280 3.06 -21.30 -12.46
C THR A 280 1.81 -22.09 -12.89
N ARG A 281 1.57 -23.26 -12.31
CA ARG A 281 0.49 -24.19 -12.68
C ARG A 281 -0.23 -24.78 -11.46
N TYR A 282 -1.53 -25.04 -11.56
CA TYR A 282 -2.28 -25.74 -10.50
C TYR A 282 -1.71 -27.13 -10.20
N GLY A 283 -1.25 -27.85 -11.24
CA GLY A 283 -0.64 -29.17 -11.10
C GLY A 283 0.65 -29.18 -10.26
N GLN A 284 1.39 -28.07 -10.20
CA GLN A 284 2.55 -27.94 -9.31
C GLN A 284 2.11 -27.71 -7.87
N VAL A 285 1.12 -26.82 -7.67
CA VAL A 285 0.56 -26.54 -6.34
C VAL A 285 -0.02 -27.83 -5.72
N GLY A 286 -0.75 -28.63 -6.49
CA GLY A 286 -1.33 -29.89 -6.00
C GLY A 286 -0.31 -31.01 -5.67
N ARG A 287 0.97 -30.82 -6.00
CA ARG A 287 2.07 -31.77 -5.76
C ARG A 287 3.09 -31.29 -4.72
N LEU A 288 2.89 -30.12 -4.11
CA LEU A 288 3.78 -29.63 -3.06
C LEU A 288 3.82 -30.60 -1.89
N THR A 289 5.02 -30.93 -1.43
CA THR A 289 5.23 -31.76 -0.24
C THR A 289 5.10 -30.93 1.05
N ALA A 290 5.03 -31.59 2.21
CA ALA A 290 5.04 -30.89 3.50
C ALA A 290 6.31 -30.04 3.69
N GLU A 291 7.46 -30.51 3.18
CA GLU A 291 8.73 -29.77 3.23
C GLU A 291 8.69 -28.53 2.32
N ASP A 292 8.05 -28.62 1.15
CA ASP A 292 7.88 -27.49 0.24
C ASP A 292 6.95 -26.43 0.80
N VAL A 293 5.88 -26.86 1.47
CA VAL A 293 4.97 -25.98 2.20
C VAL A 293 5.70 -25.24 3.31
N GLU A 294 6.45 -25.95 4.16
CA GLU A 294 7.20 -25.33 5.25
C GLU A 294 8.25 -24.34 4.74
N TRP A 295 8.92 -24.66 3.63
CA TRP A 295 9.88 -23.75 2.99
C TRP A 295 9.19 -22.48 2.46
N ILE A 296 8.05 -22.62 1.77
CA ILE A 296 7.28 -21.49 1.24
C ILE A 296 6.80 -20.59 2.39
N GLU A 297 6.24 -21.17 3.46
CA GLU A 297 5.72 -20.42 4.59
C GLU A 297 6.80 -19.75 5.44
N THR A 298 7.99 -20.35 5.52
CA THR A 298 9.15 -19.76 6.21
C THR A 298 9.74 -18.60 5.41
N ARG A 299 9.84 -18.76 4.08
CA ARG A 299 10.43 -17.75 3.19
C ARG A 299 9.47 -16.61 2.88
N TYR A 300 8.17 -16.90 2.85
CA TYR A 300 7.09 -15.95 2.58
C TYR A 300 6.07 -16.05 3.71
N PRO A 301 6.28 -15.32 4.83
CA PRO A 301 5.41 -15.36 6.00
C PRO A 301 3.93 -15.05 5.69
N ARG A 302 3.66 -14.34 4.60
CA ARG A 302 2.32 -14.05 4.08
C ARG A 302 1.51 -15.30 3.69
N PHE A 303 2.15 -16.44 3.48
CA PHE A 303 1.52 -17.71 3.10
C PHE A 303 1.32 -18.67 4.27
N LYS A 304 1.80 -18.31 5.47
CA LYS A 304 1.75 -19.16 6.66
C LYS A 304 0.31 -19.58 7.01
N GLY A 305 0.06 -20.89 7.03
CA GLY A 305 -1.24 -21.50 7.34
C GLY A 305 -2.25 -21.51 6.19
N LYS A 306 -1.94 -20.91 5.03
CA LYS A 306 -2.84 -20.84 3.86
C LYS A 306 -2.53 -21.88 2.80
N THR A 307 -1.30 -22.37 2.76
CA THR A 307 -0.82 -23.33 1.74
C THR A 307 -1.57 -24.67 1.77
N ALA A 308 -2.05 -25.10 2.95
CA ALA A 308 -2.81 -26.33 3.10
C ALA A 308 -4.16 -26.31 2.35
N GLU A 309 -4.80 -25.15 2.26
CA GLU A 309 -6.07 -24.98 1.52
C GLU A 309 -5.82 -24.93 0.00
N TRP A 310 -4.66 -24.38 -0.41
CA TRP A 310 -4.23 -24.37 -1.81
C TRP A 310 -4.03 -25.78 -2.37
N LEU A 311 -3.48 -26.70 -1.58
CA LEU A 311 -3.26 -28.10 -1.99
C LEU A 311 -4.57 -28.80 -2.38
N ALA A 312 -5.65 -28.54 -1.64
CA ALA A 312 -6.97 -29.11 -1.91
C ALA A 312 -7.64 -28.44 -3.11
N ALA A 313 -7.60 -27.11 -3.18
CA ALA A 313 -8.20 -26.33 -4.28
C ALA A 313 -7.49 -26.57 -5.62
N ALA A 314 -6.17 -26.70 -5.62
CA ALA A 314 -5.37 -26.91 -6.82
C ALA A 314 -5.64 -28.27 -7.47
N LYS A 315 -5.93 -29.31 -6.69
CA LYS A 315 -6.33 -30.62 -7.24
C LYS A 315 -7.64 -30.54 -8.01
N ALA A 316 -8.65 -29.88 -7.42
CA ALA A 316 -9.96 -29.69 -8.07
C ALA A 316 -9.87 -28.85 -9.35
N LEU A 317 -9.08 -27.77 -9.33
CA LEU A 317 -8.91 -26.90 -10.51
C LEU A 317 -8.10 -27.58 -11.62
N ASN A 318 -7.08 -28.37 -11.28
CA ASN A 318 -6.26 -29.09 -12.26
C ASN A 318 -7.08 -30.13 -13.05
N GLU A 319 -8.08 -30.77 -12.42
CA GLU A 319 -9.00 -31.70 -13.09
C GLU A 319 -9.92 -30.99 -14.10
N THR A 320 -10.36 -29.75 -13.80
CA THR A 320 -11.23 -28.96 -14.69
C THR A 320 -10.50 -28.26 -15.84
N ASN A 321 -9.19 -28.06 -15.71
CA ASN A 321 -8.39 -27.27 -16.66
C ASN A 321 -7.51 -28.13 -17.58
N THR A 322 -7.65 -29.46 -17.52
CA THR A 322 -6.96 -30.37 -18.44
C THR A 322 -7.71 -30.42 -19.77
N PRO A 323 -7.08 -30.11 -20.94
CA PRO A 323 -7.73 -30.29 -22.23
C PRO A 323 -7.92 -31.79 -22.50
N GLY A 324 -9.14 -32.29 -22.27
CA GLY A 324 -9.52 -33.68 -22.51
C GLY A 324 -9.74 -34.49 -21.23
N GLY A 325 -10.79 -34.16 -20.47
CA GLY A 325 -11.30 -34.99 -19.38
C GLY A 325 -12.81 -34.82 -19.29
N VAL A 326 -13.56 -35.84 -19.65
CA VAL A 326 -15.04 -35.87 -19.58
C VAL A 326 -15.48 -35.72 -18.13
N ALA A 327 -16.39 -34.78 -17.85
CA ALA A 327 -17.00 -34.61 -16.54
C ALA A 327 -17.77 -35.88 -16.13
N PRO A 328 -17.64 -36.39 -14.89
CA PRO A 328 -18.44 -37.51 -14.44
C PRO A 328 -19.88 -37.04 -14.15
N ASP A 329 -20.86 -37.72 -14.72
CA ASP A 329 -22.27 -37.48 -14.44
C ASP A 329 -22.69 -38.13 -13.10
N ALA A 330 -23.73 -37.59 -12.47
CA ALA A 330 -24.10 -37.78 -11.06
C ALA A 330 -24.59 -39.19 -10.64
N ALA A 331 -24.23 -40.25 -11.36
CA ALA A 331 -24.68 -41.62 -11.09
C ALA A 331 -23.58 -42.71 -11.18
N GLY A 332 -22.31 -42.37 -11.36
CA GLY A 332 -21.19 -43.30 -11.14
C GLY A 332 -21.27 -44.62 -11.93
N ARG A 333 -21.49 -44.56 -13.25
CA ARG A 333 -21.31 -45.73 -14.13
C ARG A 333 -20.45 -45.35 -15.33
N GLU A 334 -19.31 -46.04 -15.47
CA GLU A 334 -18.46 -46.02 -16.65
C GLU A 334 -19.23 -46.61 -17.85
N THR A 335 -19.24 -45.92 -18.99
CA THR A 335 -19.64 -46.52 -20.26
C THR A 335 -18.47 -46.46 -21.23
N GLU A 336 -17.92 -47.62 -21.55
CA GLU A 336 -16.94 -47.83 -22.61
C GLU A 336 -17.43 -47.32 -23.97
N PRO A 337 -16.54 -46.89 -24.87
CA PRO A 337 -16.92 -46.52 -26.23
C PRO A 337 -17.23 -47.78 -27.03
N LYS A 338 -18.42 -47.84 -27.63
CA LYS A 338 -18.75 -48.85 -28.64
C LYS A 338 -18.21 -48.43 -30.01
N ASP A 339 -17.27 -49.20 -30.52
CA ASP A 339 -16.96 -49.29 -31.94
C ASP A 339 -18.12 -49.93 -32.75
N LYS A 340 -18.17 -49.54 -34.04
CA LYS A 340 -18.88 -50.09 -35.22
C LYS A 340 -20.32 -49.59 -35.44
N ASP A 341 -20.69 -49.06 -36.61
CA ASP A 341 -20.21 -49.29 -37.99
C ASP A 341 -19.91 -48.01 -38.79
#